data_AF-A0A5J6SGF9-F1
#
_entry.id   AF-A0A5J6SGF9-F1
#
_cell.length_a   1.000
_cell.length_b   1.000
_cell.length_c   1.000
_cell.angle_alpha   90.00
_cell.angle_beta   90.00
_cell.angle_gamma   90.00
#
_symmetry.space_group_name_H-M   'P 1'
#
loop_
_entity.id
_entity.type
_entity.pdbx_description
1 polymer ?
#
loop_
_entity_poly.entity_id
_entity_poly.type
_entity_poly.pdbx_seq_one_letter_code
_entity_poly.pdbx_strand_id
1 'polypeptide(L)' 'LSKRTAFDRDIVKEVSGLAPYERRVIELLRNSKDKRARKLAKKRLGTFGRAKAKVDELQGVIAESRRAVH' A
#
# COMPACT_ATOMS: atom_id res chain seq x y z
N LEU A 1 4.01 15.92 -8.47
CA LEU A 1 2.55 16.11 -8.61
C LEU A 1 2.23 17.56 -8.24
N SER A 2 1.22 18.19 -8.84
CA SER A 2 0.75 19.52 -8.37
C SER A 2 0.24 19.42 -6.92
N LYS A 3 0.44 20.47 -6.11
CA LYS A 3 0.01 20.54 -4.70
C LYS A 3 -1.47 20.20 -4.54
N ARG A 4 -2.31 20.73 -5.45
CA ARG A 4 -3.75 20.48 -5.46
C ARG A 4 -4.08 18.99 -5.70
N THR A 5 -3.47 18.38 -6.71
CA THR A 5 -3.72 16.97 -7.04
C THR A 5 -3.21 16.01 -5.96
N ALA A 6 -2.19 16.38 -5.19
CA ALA A 6 -1.74 15.59 -4.05
C ALA A 6 -2.78 15.63 -2.93
N PHE A 7 -3.21 16.84 -2.54
CA PHE A 7 -4.26 17.07 -1.54
C PHE A 7 -5.56 16.32 -1.88
N ASP A 8 -6.03 16.42 -3.13
CA ASP A 8 -7.25 15.74 -3.57
C ASP A 8 -7.12 14.21 -3.45
N ARG A 9 -5.94 13.64 -3.77
CA ARG A 9 -5.71 12.19 -3.69
C ARG A 9 -5.62 11.69 -2.25
N ASP A 10 -5.08 12.49 -1.36
CA ASP A 10 -4.95 12.11 0.05
C ASP A 10 -6.33 12.04 0.71
N ILE A 11 -7.21 13.02 0.47
CA ILE A 11 -8.60 13.01 0.93
C ILE A 11 -9.36 11.78 0.39
N VAL A 12 -9.24 11.50 -0.91
CA VAL A 12 -9.95 10.36 -1.52
C VAL A 12 -9.51 9.03 -0.92
N LYS A 13 -8.22 8.86 -0.61
CA LYS A 13 -7.69 7.64 0.03
C LYS A 13 -8.21 7.47 1.45
N GLU A 14 -8.31 8.56 2.21
CA GLU A 14 -8.88 8.54 3.56
C GLU A 14 -10.34 8.06 3.55
N VAL A 15 -11.16 8.62 2.65
CA VAL A 15 -12.59 8.29 2.55
C VAL A 15 -12.84 6.90 1.97
N SER A 16 -12.14 6.53 0.90
CA SER A 16 -12.40 5.28 0.15
C SER A 16 -11.75 4.05 0.80
N GLY A 17 -10.72 4.24 1.62
CA GLY A 17 -9.96 3.18 2.25
C GLY A 17 -9.19 2.29 1.27
N LEU A 18 -8.79 1.10 1.76
CA LEU A 18 -7.93 0.16 1.03
C LEU A 18 -8.70 -0.95 0.32
N ALA A 19 -8.28 -1.27 -0.89
CA ALA A 19 -8.84 -2.38 -1.65
C ALA A 19 -8.58 -3.74 -0.94
N PRO A 20 -9.40 -4.77 -1.17
CA PRO A 20 -9.25 -6.08 -0.51
C PRO A 20 -7.87 -6.72 -0.72
N TYR A 21 -7.27 -6.54 -1.91
CA TYR A 21 -5.94 -7.09 -2.19
C TYR A 21 -4.82 -6.30 -1.47
N GLU A 22 -4.99 -4.99 -1.27
CA GLU A 22 -4.04 -4.15 -0.54
C GLU A 22 -4.03 -4.51 0.94
N ARG A 23 -5.21 -4.73 1.52
CA ARG A 23 -5.36 -5.28 2.89
C ARG A 23 -4.63 -6.61 3.05
N ARG A 24 -4.81 -7.54 2.10
CA ARG A 24 -4.10 -8.83 2.12
C ARG A 24 -2.58 -8.68 1.97
N VAL A 25 -2.11 -7.69 1.21
CA VAL A 25 -0.68 -7.40 1.10
C VAL A 25 -0.14 -6.87 2.44
N ILE A 26 -0.87 -5.97 3.12
CA ILE A 26 -0.51 -5.48 4.45
C ILE A 26 -0.40 -6.62 5.47
N GLU A 27 -1.35 -7.56 5.48
CA GLU A 27 -1.29 -8.73 6.36
C GLU A 27 -0.03 -9.58 6.13
N LEU A 28 0.36 -9.76 4.87
CA LEU A 28 1.59 -10.50 4.53
C LEU A 28 2.85 -9.72 4.96
N LEU A 29 2.85 -8.40 4.81
CA LEU A 29 3.96 -7.53 5.22
C LEU A 29 4.10 -7.47 6.75
N ARG A 30 2.99 -7.44 7.50
CA ARG A 30 3.01 -7.53 8.98
C ARG A 30 3.61 -8.83 9.50
N ASN A 31 3.47 -9.91 8.72
CA ASN A 31 4.03 -11.23 9.02
C ASN A 31 5.43 -11.45 8.40
N SER A 32 6.10 -10.40 7.94
CA SER A 32 7.44 -10.48 7.31
C SER A 32 7.51 -11.41 6.08
N LYS A 33 6.40 -11.57 5.34
CA LYS A 33 6.32 -12.43 4.13
C LYS A 33 6.48 -11.62 2.84
N ASP A 34 7.53 -10.81 2.72
CA ASP A 34 7.72 -9.84 1.63
C ASP A 34 7.72 -10.47 0.23
N LYS A 35 8.36 -11.64 0.07
CA LYS A 35 8.40 -12.36 -1.21
C LYS A 35 6.99 -12.76 -1.66
N ARG A 36 6.12 -13.16 -0.72
CA ARG A 36 4.74 -13.55 -0.99
C ARG A 36 3.86 -12.33 -1.26
N ALA A 37 4.07 -11.24 -0.51
CA ALA A 37 3.42 -9.96 -0.73
C ALA A 37 3.69 -9.43 -2.15
N ARG A 38 4.96 -9.41 -2.58
CA ARG A 38 5.35 -9.00 -3.94
C ARG A 38 4.79 -9.91 -5.04
N LYS A 39 4.73 -11.23 -4.82
CA LYS A 39 4.09 -12.17 -5.76
C LYS A 39 2.59 -11.91 -5.90
N LEU A 40 1.89 -11.65 -4.79
CA LEU A 40 0.46 -11.32 -4.81
C LEU A 40 0.20 -10.00 -5.52
N ALA A 41 0.97 -8.96 -5.20
CA ALA A 41 0.89 -7.65 -5.85
C ALA A 41 1.16 -7.75 -7.36
N LYS A 42 2.17 -8.54 -7.78
CA LYS A 42 2.44 -8.79 -9.21
C LYS A 42 1.28 -9.51 -9.89
N LYS A 43 0.67 -10.51 -9.26
CA LYS A 43 -0.52 -11.19 -9.81
C LYS A 43 -1.71 -10.24 -10.01
N ARG A 44 -1.82 -9.17 -9.21
CA ARG A 44 -2.91 -8.17 -9.33
C ARG A 44 -2.59 -7.03 -10.28
N LEU A 45 -1.34 -6.56 -10.32
CA LEU A 45 -0.93 -5.37 -11.08
C LEU A 45 -0.19 -5.69 -12.40
N GLY A 46 0.13 -6.96 -12.63
CA GLY A 46 0.78 -7.49 -13.84
C GLY A 46 2.31 -7.43 -13.80
N THR A 47 2.87 -6.23 -13.63
CA THR A 47 4.33 -6.02 -13.75
C THR A 47 5.04 -5.95 -12.40
N PHE A 48 6.34 -6.27 -12.39
CA PHE A 48 7.16 -6.20 -11.18
C PHE A 48 7.35 -4.77 -10.67
N GLY A 49 7.58 -3.80 -11.57
CA GLY A 49 7.75 -2.39 -11.18
C GLY A 49 6.54 -1.83 -10.44
N ARG A 50 5.32 -2.11 -10.94
CA ARG A 50 4.07 -1.71 -10.26
C ARG A 50 3.88 -2.43 -8.92
N ALA A 51 4.19 -3.71 -8.88
CA ALA A 51 4.12 -4.50 -7.65
C ALA A 51 5.07 -3.96 -6.57
N LYS A 52 6.30 -3.63 -6.93
CA LYS A 52 7.29 -3.03 -6.03
C LYS A 52 6.79 -1.68 -5.51
N ALA A 53 6.41 -0.76 -6.41
CA ALA A 53 5.91 0.56 -6.02
C ALA A 53 4.70 0.48 -5.07
N LYS A 54 3.75 -0.42 -5.33
CA LYS A 54 2.57 -0.60 -4.46
C LYS A 54 2.95 -1.22 -3.10
N VAL A 55 3.89 -2.16 -3.06
CA VAL A 55 4.36 -2.74 -1.78
C VAL A 55 5.09 -1.68 -0.95
N ASP A 56 5.92 -0.85 -1.56
CA ASP A 56 6.65 0.23 -0.89
C ASP A 56 5.66 1.28 -0.34
N GLU A 57 4.61 1.64 -1.10
CA GLU A 57 3.50 2.49 -0.62
C GLU A 57 2.82 1.90 0.63
N LEU A 58 2.49 0.60 0.61
CA LEU A 58 1.81 -0.07 1.72
C LEU A 58 2.72 -0.25 2.95
N GLN A 59 4.04 -0.36 2.77
CA GLN A 59 4.98 -0.31 3.89
C GLN A 59 4.97 1.06 4.57
N GLY A 60 4.85 2.15 3.80
CA GLY A 60 4.65 3.51 4.33
C GLY A 60 3.40 3.61 5.20
N VAL A 61 2.26 3.09 4.72
CA VAL A 61 0.99 3.06 5.46
C VAL A 61 1.12 2.29 6.78
N ILE A 62 1.87 1.17 6.79
CA ILE A 62 2.12 0.41 8.03
C ILE A 62 2.96 1.23 9.02
N ALA A 63 4.00 1.92 8.53
CA ALA A 63 4.84 2.75 9.39
C ALA A 63 4.06 3.91 10.01
N GLU A 64 3.20 4.56 9.22
CA GLU A 64 2.30 5.62 9.69
C GLU A 64 1.28 5.10 10.72
N SER A 65 0.65 3.96 10.44
CA SER A 65 -0.26 3.30 11.38
C SER A 65 0.41 2.96 12.71
N ARG A 66 1.70 2.57 12.70
CA ARG A 66 2.46 2.31 13.93
C ARG A 66 2.74 3.60 14.70
N ARG A 67 3.02 4.72 14.01
CA ARG A 67 3.25 6.02 14.66
C ARG A 67 1.98 6.59 15.27
N ALA A 68 0.82 6.39 14.66
CA ALA A 68 -0.46 6.91 15.19
C ALA A 68 -0.94 6.17 16.45
N VAL A 69 -0.43 4.97 16.73
CA VAL A 69 -0.80 4.15 17.91
C VAL A 69 0.09 4.47 19.12
N HIS A 70 1.27 5.04 18.91
CA HIS A 70 2.22 5.44 19.95
C HIS A 70 2.10 6.94 20.24
#